data_AF-A0A9D6CPK9-F1
#
_entry.id   AF-A0A9D6CPK9-F1
#
_cell.length_a   1.000
_cell.length_b   1.000
_cell.length_c   1.000
_cell.angle_alpha   90.00
_cell.angle_beta   90.00
_cell.angle_gamma   90.00
#
_symmetry.space_group_name_H-M   'P 1'
#
loop_
_entity.id
_entity.type
_entity.pdbx_description
1 polymer ?
#
loop_
_entity_poly.entity_id
_entity_poly.type
_entity_poly.pdbx_seq_one_letter_code
_entity_poly.pdbx_strand_id
1 'polypeptide(L)'
;MAILRCDCGAEYTAGAEYCPNCGRPLTEEALAKERALNAFPREPEDAPKALPPVSFGNVDALRACYWPGALAALLVSLPLFGVLCWVWYPAAGFSAVASYRKRSGANLTVAEGAKLGWIAGVITFTLSLVLGALASLVGEGFGPALEQLRKQFAEQGEAEMAEVVAKLAADPATLATVILIGLALTFLFVTSMTTLGGSLGARILYDKNADAPPSVR
;
A
#
# COMPACT_ATOMS: atom_id res chain seq x y z
N MET A 1 40.56 -34.52 -52.02
CA MET A 1 39.70 -33.80 -51.06
C MET A 1 38.97 -34.84 -50.24
N ALA A 2 39.04 -34.78 -48.91
CA ALA A 2 38.29 -35.70 -48.05
C ALA A 2 36.81 -35.27 -48.05
N ILE A 3 35.93 -36.18 -48.45
CA ILE A 3 34.47 -36.00 -48.42
C ILE A 3 33.98 -36.67 -47.13
N LEU A 4 33.28 -35.89 -46.31
CA LEU A 4 32.70 -36.33 -45.05
C LEU A 4 31.17 -36.37 -45.19
N ARG A 5 30.51 -37.09 -44.29
CA ARG A 5 29.07 -37.33 -44.36
C ARG A 5 28.38 -36.85 -43.10
N CYS A 6 27.32 -36.07 -43.26
CA CYS A 6 26.48 -35.60 -42.16
C CYS A 6 25.41 -36.66 -41.83
N ASP A 7 24.86 -36.63 -40.61
CA ASP A 7 23.77 -37.52 -40.16
C ASP A 7 22.50 -37.42 -41.03
N CYS A 8 22.30 -36.29 -41.72
CA CYS A 8 21.21 -36.11 -42.68
C CYS A 8 21.45 -36.83 -44.02
N GLY A 9 22.60 -37.49 -44.20
CA GLY A 9 22.99 -38.21 -45.41
C GLY A 9 23.70 -37.37 -46.49
N ALA A 10 23.84 -36.05 -46.28
CA ALA A 10 24.52 -35.16 -47.22
C ALA A 10 26.06 -35.26 -47.13
N GLU A 11 26.71 -35.18 -48.28
CA GLU A 11 28.17 -35.15 -48.42
C GLU A 11 28.67 -33.71 -48.42
N TYR A 12 29.78 -33.46 -47.72
CA TYR A 12 30.40 -32.13 -47.64
C TYR A 12 31.92 -32.21 -47.70
N THR A 13 32.54 -31.10 -48.10
CA THR A 13 34.00 -30.96 -48.19
C THR A 13 34.59 -30.69 -46.81
N ALA A 14 35.74 -31.31 -46.50
CA ALA A 14 36.51 -31.00 -45.29
C ALA A 14 36.79 -29.47 -45.20
N GLY A 15 36.26 -28.83 -44.15
CA GLY A 15 36.34 -27.38 -43.92
C GLY A 15 34.99 -26.63 -43.95
N ALA A 16 33.87 -27.30 -44.24
CA ALA A 16 32.55 -26.67 -44.15
C ALA A 16 32.10 -26.50 -42.68
N GLU A 17 31.75 -25.27 -42.27
CA GLU A 17 31.28 -24.95 -40.90
C GLU A 17 29.85 -25.43 -40.64
N TYR A 18 28.98 -25.40 -41.66
CA TYR A 18 27.58 -25.80 -41.60
C TYR A 18 27.23 -26.74 -42.75
N CYS A 19 26.28 -27.66 -42.52
CA CYS A 19 25.80 -28.55 -43.57
C CYS A 19 24.95 -27.75 -44.58
N PRO A 20 25.25 -27.83 -45.90
CA PRO A 20 24.51 -27.10 -46.92
C PRO A 20 23.07 -27.59 -47.13
N ASN A 21 22.75 -28.80 -46.68
CA ASN A 21 21.42 -29.38 -46.85
C ASN A 21 20.51 -29.18 -45.61
N CYS A 22 21.02 -29.48 -44.41
CA CYS A 22 20.20 -29.42 -43.18
C CYS A 22 20.55 -28.24 -42.25
N GLY A 23 21.56 -27.45 -42.56
CA GLY A 23 21.97 -26.29 -41.75
C GLY A 23 22.65 -26.64 -40.41
N ARG A 24 22.85 -27.92 -40.08
CA ARG A 24 23.46 -28.34 -38.82
C ARG A 24 24.93 -27.87 -38.75
N PRO A 25 25.40 -27.33 -37.61
CA PRO A 25 26.82 -27.02 -37.40
C PRO A 25 27.64 -28.31 -37.43
N LEU A 26 28.74 -28.30 -38.19
CA LEU A 26 29.63 -29.44 -38.39
C LEU A 26 30.92 -29.34 -37.56
N THR A 27 31.24 -28.14 -37.07
CA THR A 27 32.40 -27.88 -36.20
C THR A 27 31.96 -27.48 -34.79
N GLU A 28 32.81 -27.79 -33.81
CA GLU A 28 32.60 -27.36 -32.42
C GLU A 28 32.50 -25.82 -32.30
N GLU A 29 33.23 -25.10 -33.15
CA GLU A 29 33.18 -23.63 -33.20
C GLU A 29 31.82 -23.11 -33.71
N ALA A 30 31.28 -23.71 -34.77
CA ALA A 30 29.95 -23.37 -35.30
C ALA A 30 28.84 -23.72 -34.29
N LEU A 31 28.97 -24.84 -33.59
CA LEU A 31 28.06 -25.26 -32.53
C LEU A 31 28.13 -24.31 -31.33
N ALA A 32 29.33 -23.88 -30.94
CA ALA A 32 29.53 -22.90 -29.87
C ALA A 32 28.94 -21.53 -30.24
N LYS A 33 29.10 -21.09 -31.48
CA LYS A 33 28.54 -19.83 -31.99
C LYS A 33 27.01 -19.85 -32.00
N GLU A 34 26.40 -20.95 -32.42
CA GLU A 34 24.95 -21.12 -32.40
C GLU A 34 24.40 -21.19 -30.96
N ARG A 35 25.11 -21.86 -30.05
CA ARG A 35 24.78 -21.83 -28.62
C ARG A 35 24.90 -20.42 -28.02
N ALA A 36 25.89 -19.64 -28.43
CA ALA A 36 26.07 -18.27 -27.96
C ALA A 36 24.98 -17.33 -28.51
N LEU A 37 24.55 -17.50 -29.77
CA LEU A 37 23.42 -16.76 -30.33
C LEU A 37 22.09 -17.12 -29.66
N ASN A 38 21.90 -18.39 -29.31
CA ASN A 38 20.70 -18.89 -28.65
C ASN A 38 20.77 -18.82 -27.12
N ALA A 39 21.88 -18.34 -26.56
CA ALA A 39 22.00 -18.06 -25.15
C ALA A 39 21.21 -16.79 -24.87
N PHE A 40 19.96 -16.96 -24.43
CA PHE A 40 19.25 -15.86 -23.76
C PHE A 40 20.11 -15.39 -22.60
N PRO A 41 20.37 -14.08 -22.46
CA PRO A 41 20.94 -13.54 -21.24
C PRO A 41 20.08 -14.03 -20.07
N ARG A 42 20.60 -14.97 -19.27
CA ARG A 42 20.01 -15.23 -17.96
C ARG A 42 20.25 -13.96 -17.16
N GLU A 43 19.18 -13.21 -16.93
CA GLU A 43 19.21 -12.12 -15.98
C GLU A 43 19.77 -12.69 -14.66
N PRO A 44 20.79 -12.06 -14.05
CA PRO A 44 21.39 -12.58 -12.84
C PRO A 44 20.32 -12.68 -11.76
N GLU A 45 19.98 -13.92 -11.41
CA GLU A 45 18.90 -14.30 -10.48
C GLU A 45 19.12 -13.73 -9.06
N ASP A 46 20.36 -13.31 -8.76
CA ASP A 46 20.81 -12.82 -7.45
C ASP A 46 20.98 -11.29 -7.35
N ALA A 47 20.56 -10.51 -8.35
CA ALA A 47 20.53 -9.06 -8.17
C ALA A 47 19.51 -8.72 -7.05
N PRO A 48 19.92 -8.03 -5.95
CA PRO A 48 18.99 -7.62 -4.91
C PRO A 48 17.86 -6.81 -5.56
N LYS A 49 16.65 -7.37 -5.55
CA LYS A 49 15.49 -6.71 -6.15
C LYS A 49 15.27 -5.41 -5.37
N ALA A 50 15.73 -4.30 -5.92
CA ALA A 50 15.58 -2.99 -5.29
C ALA A 50 14.09 -2.77 -5.05
N LEU A 51 13.69 -2.80 -3.79
CA LEU A 51 12.29 -2.67 -3.43
C LEU A 51 11.82 -1.28 -3.84
N PRO A 52 10.71 -1.17 -4.58
CA PRO A 52 10.19 0.12 -4.99
C PRO A 52 9.87 0.97 -3.75
N PRO A 53 10.16 2.27 -3.78
CA PRO A 53 9.96 3.15 -2.63
C PRO A 53 8.49 3.16 -2.23
N VAL A 54 8.24 3.13 -0.91
CA VAL A 54 6.88 3.26 -0.35
C VAL A 54 6.32 4.64 -0.74
N SER A 55 5.37 4.61 -1.68
CA SER A 55 4.75 5.80 -2.27
C SER A 55 3.37 5.43 -2.82
N PHE A 56 2.56 6.43 -3.17
CA PHE A 56 1.29 6.20 -3.87
C PHE A 56 1.46 5.60 -5.28
N GLY A 57 2.65 5.68 -5.87
CA GLY A 57 2.95 5.01 -7.14
C GLY A 57 3.12 3.49 -6.99
N ASN A 58 3.30 3.00 -5.76
CA ASN A 58 3.42 1.58 -5.48
C ASN A 58 2.04 0.97 -5.23
N VAL A 59 1.55 0.22 -6.22
CA VAL A 59 0.23 -0.45 -6.17
C VAL A 59 0.15 -1.44 -5.01
N ASP A 60 1.25 -2.08 -4.63
CA ASP A 60 1.25 -3.00 -3.50
C ASP A 60 1.17 -2.27 -2.16
N ALA A 61 1.72 -1.05 -2.06
CA ALA A 61 1.52 -0.18 -0.90
C ALA A 61 0.05 0.23 -0.78
N LEU A 62 -0.57 0.64 -1.89
CA LEU A 62 -2.01 0.98 -1.92
C LEU A 62 -2.89 -0.21 -1.52
N ARG A 63 -2.64 -1.40 -2.08
CA ARG A 63 -3.39 -2.62 -1.74
C ARG A 63 -3.19 -3.06 -0.30
N ALA A 64 -1.99 -2.87 0.24
CA ALA A 64 -1.69 -3.15 1.64
C ALA A 64 -2.41 -2.21 2.59
N CYS A 65 -2.59 -0.94 2.21
CA CYS A 65 -3.28 0.07 3.04
C CYS A 65 -4.80 0.06 2.89
N TYR A 66 -5.33 -0.32 1.72
CA TYR A 66 -6.76 -0.17 1.41
C TYR A 66 -7.67 -0.95 2.36
N TRP A 67 -7.43 -2.25 2.54
CA TRP A 67 -8.27 -3.09 3.41
C TRP A 67 -8.20 -2.70 4.88
N PRO A 68 -7.01 -2.49 5.48
CA PRO A 68 -6.89 -1.94 6.82
C PRO A 68 -7.61 -0.60 7.01
N GLY A 69 -7.44 0.32 6.07
CA GLY A 69 -8.05 1.64 6.14
C GLY A 69 -9.57 1.59 5.99
N ALA A 70 -10.08 0.76 5.07
CA ALA A 70 -11.51 0.56 4.88
C ALA A 70 -12.18 -0.07 6.11
N LEU A 71 -11.54 -1.07 6.72
CA LEU A 71 -12.04 -1.70 7.93
C LEU A 71 -12.07 -0.70 9.10
N ALA A 72 -11.02 0.10 9.27
CA ALA A 72 -10.99 1.12 10.31
C ALA A 72 -12.05 2.21 10.09
N ALA A 73 -12.24 2.68 8.85
CA ALA A 73 -13.28 3.64 8.51
C ALA A 73 -14.69 3.08 8.82
N LEU A 74 -14.93 1.83 8.47
CA LEU A 74 -16.20 1.16 8.76
C LEU A 74 -16.44 0.99 10.27
N LEU A 75 -15.43 0.54 11.01
CA LEU A 75 -15.52 0.34 12.46
C LEU A 75 -15.76 1.65 13.20
N VAL A 76 -15.11 2.74 12.80
CA VAL A 76 -15.32 4.04 13.46
C VAL A 76 -16.69 4.65 13.11
N SER A 77 -17.24 4.32 11.94
CA SER A 77 -18.57 4.79 11.54
C SER A 77 -19.70 4.15 12.36
N LEU A 78 -19.44 3.06 13.08
CA LEU A 78 -20.42 2.38 13.93
C LEU A 78 -20.43 3.01 15.34
N PRO A 79 -21.59 3.43 15.87
CA PRO A 79 -21.67 4.20 17.12
C PRO A 79 -21.09 3.48 18.35
N LEU A 80 -21.19 2.15 18.42
CA LEU A 80 -20.61 1.35 19.51
C LEU A 80 -19.09 1.15 19.38
N PHE A 81 -18.57 1.10 18.15
CA PHE A 81 -17.16 0.80 17.88
C PHE A 81 -16.31 2.08 17.70
N GLY A 82 -16.94 3.23 17.44
CA GLY A 82 -16.29 4.53 17.30
C GLY A 82 -15.55 5.01 18.55
N VAL A 83 -16.00 4.61 19.75
CA VAL A 83 -15.32 4.95 21.02
C VAL A 83 -13.92 4.32 21.10
N LEU A 84 -13.72 3.17 20.46
CA LEU A 84 -12.44 2.47 20.37
C LEU A 84 -11.54 2.98 19.21
N CYS A 85 -11.80 4.18 18.67
CA CYS A 85 -11.02 4.77 17.58
C CYS A 85 -9.51 4.85 17.88
N TRP A 86 -9.13 5.04 19.15
CA TRP A 86 -7.75 5.01 19.66
C TRP A 86 -7.05 3.67 19.44
N VAL A 87 -7.81 2.58 19.25
CA VAL A 87 -7.29 1.25 18.93
C VAL A 87 -7.35 1.01 17.43
N TRP A 88 -8.46 1.37 16.78
CA TRP A 88 -8.68 1.08 15.35
C TRP A 88 -7.71 1.84 14.43
N TYR A 89 -7.41 3.11 14.69
CA TYR A 89 -6.51 3.88 13.84
C TYR A 89 -5.06 3.36 13.93
N PRO A 90 -4.45 3.15 15.12
CA PRO A 90 -3.13 2.52 15.17
C PRO A 90 -3.13 1.10 14.60
N ALA A 91 -4.19 0.31 14.84
CA ALA A 91 -4.30 -1.03 14.27
C ALA A 91 -4.34 -1.02 12.73
N ALA A 92 -4.99 -0.02 12.12
CA ALA A 92 -4.98 0.16 10.67
C ALA A 92 -3.57 0.41 10.13
N GLY A 93 -2.82 1.30 10.78
CA GLY A 93 -1.42 1.56 10.41
C GLY A 93 -0.52 0.34 10.57
N PHE A 94 -0.66 -0.38 11.70
CA PHE A 94 0.10 -1.60 11.98
C PHE A 94 -0.21 -2.71 10.96
N SER A 95 -1.49 -2.96 10.70
CA SER A 95 -1.93 -4.01 9.79
C SER A 95 -1.62 -3.71 8.32
N ALA A 96 -1.51 -2.43 7.95
CA ALA A 96 -1.00 -2.03 6.64
C ALA A 96 0.47 -2.45 6.45
N VAL A 97 1.32 -2.26 7.47
CA VAL A 97 2.71 -2.74 7.45
C VAL A 97 2.79 -4.26 7.38
N ALA A 98 2.00 -4.96 8.19
CA ALA A 98 1.95 -6.43 8.17
C ALA A 98 1.51 -6.96 6.80
N SER A 99 0.51 -6.31 6.18
CA SER A 99 0.00 -6.67 4.86
C SER A 99 1.01 -6.36 3.76
N TYR A 100 1.72 -5.25 3.85
CA TYR A 100 2.76 -4.89 2.88
C TYR A 100 3.91 -5.89 2.93
N ARG A 101 4.43 -6.20 4.11
CA ARG A 101 5.50 -7.18 4.31
C ARG A 101 5.13 -8.56 3.76
N LYS A 102 3.89 -9.01 3.98
CA LYS A 102 3.39 -10.28 3.42
C LYS A 102 3.35 -10.31 1.89
N ARG A 103 3.17 -9.15 1.24
CA ARG A 103 3.08 -9.04 -0.23
C ARG A 103 4.43 -8.84 -0.90
N SER A 104 5.27 -7.98 -0.33
CA SER A 104 6.55 -7.57 -0.92
C SER A 104 7.74 -8.36 -0.41
N GLY A 105 7.62 -9.04 0.74
CA GLY A 105 8.76 -9.66 1.43
C GLY A 105 9.73 -8.66 2.05
N ALA A 106 9.46 -7.36 1.94
CA ALA A 106 10.35 -6.29 2.38
C ALA A 106 10.37 -6.13 3.90
N ASN A 107 11.58 -6.00 4.45
CA ASN A 107 11.76 -5.34 5.73
C ASN A 107 11.55 -3.84 5.55
N LEU A 108 10.75 -3.26 6.43
CA LEU A 108 10.46 -1.83 6.42
C LEU A 108 11.21 -1.15 7.57
N THR A 109 11.87 -0.05 7.25
CA THR A 109 12.38 0.87 8.27
C THR A 109 11.21 1.56 8.99
N VAL A 110 11.47 2.13 10.18
CA VAL A 110 10.47 2.88 10.94
C VAL A 110 9.91 4.06 10.12
N ALA A 111 10.75 4.72 9.32
CA ALA A 111 10.34 5.82 8.45
C ALA A 111 9.42 5.35 7.32
N GLU A 112 9.69 4.20 6.72
CA GLU A 112 8.81 3.62 5.70
C GLU A 112 7.50 3.14 6.28
N GLY A 113 7.53 2.53 7.48
CA GLY A 113 6.33 2.20 8.25
C GLY A 113 5.47 3.42 8.56
N ALA A 114 6.09 4.54 8.93
CA ALA A 114 5.40 5.81 9.15
C ALA A 114 4.74 6.32 7.86
N LYS A 115 5.46 6.32 6.72
CA LYS A 115 4.88 6.69 5.41
C LYS A 115 3.69 5.82 5.03
N LEU A 116 3.81 4.51 5.26
CA LEU A 116 2.76 3.54 4.96
C LEU A 116 1.53 3.74 5.86
N GLY A 117 1.75 4.03 7.14
CA GLY A 117 0.72 4.43 8.10
C GLY A 117 0.04 5.75 7.74
N TRP A 118 0.78 6.74 7.23
CA TRP A 118 0.20 7.99 6.73
C TRP A 118 -0.70 7.76 5.51
N ILE A 119 -0.26 6.96 4.53
CA ILE A 119 -1.08 6.54 3.38
C ILE A 119 -2.37 5.86 3.84
N ALA A 120 -2.27 4.92 4.78
CA ALA A 120 -3.44 4.26 5.37
C ALA A 120 -4.38 5.26 6.06
N GLY A 121 -3.84 6.27 6.73
CA GLY A 121 -4.62 7.34 7.37
C GLY A 121 -5.39 8.20 6.37
N VAL A 122 -4.75 8.59 5.25
CA VAL A 122 -5.42 9.33 4.17
C VAL A 122 -6.58 8.52 3.58
N ILE A 123 -6.36 7.22 3.33
CA ILE A 123 -7.41 6.33 2.82
C ILE A 123 -8.55 6.21 3.83
N THR A 124 -8.22 5.97 5.10
CA THR A 124 -9.20 5.85 6.19
C THR A 124 -10.05 7.10 6.30
N PHE A 125 -9.41 8.29 6.36
CA PHE A 125 -10.11 9.57 6.44
C PHE A 125 -11.02 9.80 5.25
N THR A 126 -10.54 9.52 4.03
CA THR A 126 -11.32 9.69 2.81
C THR A 126 -12.56 8.79 2.81
N LEU A 127 -12.41 7.52 3.21
CA LEU A 127 -13.53 6.59 3.31
C LEU A 127 -14.51 6.99 4.40
N SER A 128 -14.04 7.39 5.58
CA SER A 128 -14.89 7.90 6.66
C SER A 128 -15.66 9.15 6.25
N LEU A 129 -15.03 10.05 5.48
CA LEU A 129 -15.69 11.25 4.95
C LEU A 129 -16.83 10.87 4.00
N VAL A 130 -16.59 9.93 3.08
CA VAL A 130 -17.62 9.43 2.16
C VAL A 130 -18.74 8.74 2.92
N LEU A 131 -18.41 7.86 3.87
CA LEU A 131 -19.41 7.17 4.70
C LEU A 131 -20.24 8.13 5.54
N GLY A 132 -19.60 9.13 6.17
CA GLY A 132 -20.29 10.16 6.94
C GLY A 132 -21.20 11.04 6.07
N ALA A 133 -20.75 11.40 4.87
CA ALA A 133 -21.57 12.13 3.90
C ALA A 133 -22.76 11.29 3.41
N LEU A 134 -22.58 9.99 3.15
CA LEU A 134 -23.68 9.10 2.80
C LEU A 134 -24.66 8.93 3.95
N ALA A 135 -24.15 8.78 5.18
CA ALA A 135 -24.98 8.66 6.37
C ALA A 135 -25.82 9.92 6.61
N SER A 136 -25.28 11.12 6.34
CA SER A 136 -26.03 12.38 6.46
C SER A 136 -27.08 12.57 5.36
N LEU A 137 -26.85 12.01 4.16
CA LEU A 137 -27.83 12.01 3.06
C LEU A 137 -29.00 11.05 3.29
N VAL A 138 -28.74 9.90 3.93
CA VAL A 138 -29.77 8.88 4.20
C VAL A 138 -30.49 9.14 5.53
N GLY A 139 -29.83 9.81 6.47
CA GLY A 139 -30.40 10.21 7.76
C GLY A 139 -31.10 11.58 7.75
N GLU A 140 -31.37 12.11 8.93
CA GLU A 140 -32.04 13.40 9.13
C GLU A 140 -31.08 14.62 9.00
N GLY A 141 -29.88 14.41 8.46
CA GLY A 141 -28.83 15.43 8.36
C GLY A 141 -28.24 15.86 9.72
N PHE A 142 -27.55 17.00 9.74
CA PHE A 142 -26.88 17.53 10.93
C PHE A 142 -27.79 18.28 11.90
N GLY A 143 -29.03 18.61 11.50
CA GLY A 143 -29.96 19.43 12.29
C GLY A 143 -30.32 18.80 13.65
N PRO A 144 -30.88 17.58 13.68
CA PRO A 144 -31.22 16.90 14.93
C PRO A 144 -30.01 16.62 15.81
N ALA A 145 -28.84 16.38 15.21
CA ALA A 145 -27.59 16.20 15.93
C ALA A 145 -27.16 17.49 16.66
N LEU A 146 -27.29 18.67 16.01
CA LEU A 146 -27.03 19.96 16.64
C LEU A 146 -28.04 20.28 17.75
N GLU A 147 -29.32 19.97 17.53
CA GLU A 147 -30.38 20.14 18.55
C GLU A 147 -30.10 19.30 19.80
N GLN A 148 -29.68 18.05 19.60
CA GLN A 148 -29.30 17.14 20.69
C GLN A 148 -28.04 17.61 21.40
N LEU A 149 -27.03 18.07 20.66
CA LEU A 149 -25.81 18.62 21.23
C LEU A 149 -26.08 19.89 22.05
N ARG A 150 -26.96 20.77 21.56
CA ARG A 150 -27.43 21.96 22.30
C ARG A 150 -28.10 21.56 23.61
N LYS A 151 -28.97 20.55 23.59
CA LYS A 151 -29.63 20.03 24.79
C LYS A 151 -28.61 19.47 25.79
N GLN A 152 -27.62 18.71 25.32
CA GLN A 152 -26.56 18.19 26.19
C GLN A 152 -25.77 19.31 26.87
N PHE A 153 -25.36 20.34 26.14
CA PHE A 153 -24.65 21.49 26.74
C PHE A 153 -25.53 22.27 27.71
N ALA A 154 -26.82 22.45 27.38
CA ALA A 154 -27.78 23.09 28.28
C ALA A 154 -27.98 22.29 29.59
N GLU A 155 -28.03 20.96 29.50
CA GLU A 155 -28.13 20.05 30.65
C GLU A 155 -26.85 20.03 31.49
N GLN A 156 -25.68 20.19 30.87
CA GLN A 156 -24.39 20.27 31.56
C GLN A 156 -24.11 21.66 32.18
N GLY A 157 -25.02 22.63 31.99
CA GLY A 157 -24.87 23.99 32.51
C GLY A 157 -23.93 24.89 31.70
N GLU A 158 -23.47 24.43 30.53
CA GLU A 158 -22.61 25.19 29.63
C GLU A 158 -23.46 26.06 28.68
N ALA A 159 -24.08 27.10 29.24
CA ALA A 159 -24.96 28.01 28.51
C ALA A 159 -24.25 28.69 27.32
N GLU A 160 -22.95 28.97 27.46
CA GLU A 160 -22.13 29.54 26.39
C GLU A 160 -22.01 28.59 25.19
N MET A 161 -21.75 27.29 25.43
CA MET A 161 -21.67 26.29 24.37
C MET A 161 -23.03 26.02 23.73
N ALA A 162 -24.11 26.06 24.49
CA ALA A 162 -25.47 25.95 23.95
C ALA A 162 -25.84 27.12 23.02
N GLU A 163 -25.35 28.34 23.32
CA GLU A 163 -25.52 29.51 22.45
C GLU A 163 -24.63 29.42 21.20
N VAL A 164 -23.40 28.94 21.33
CA VAL A 164 -22.51 28.64 20.19
C VAL A 164 -23.20 27.67 19.23
N VAL A 165 -23.75 26.56 19.72
CA VAL A 165 -24.48 25.58 18.89
C VAL A 165 -25.72 26.21 18.22
N ALA A 166 -26.43 27.11 18.89
CA ALA A 166 -27.55 27.82 18.29
C ALA A 166 -27.12 28.77 17.16
N LYS A 167 -26.00 29.48 17.32
CA LYS A 167 -25.41 30.31 16.27
C LYS A 167 -24.98 29.48 15.06
N LEU A 168 -24.43 28.28 15.29
CA LEU A 168 -24.12 27.34 14.21
C LEU A 168 -25.36 26.89 13.43
N ALA A 169 -26.49 26.67 14.10
CA ALA A 169 -27.74 26.29 13.43
C ALA A 169 -28.34 27.43 12.59
N ALA A 170 -28.13 28.68 13.01
CA ALA A 170 -28.70 29.86 12.36
C ALA A 170 -27.87 30.37 11.17
N ASP A 171 -26.54 30.20 11.20
CA ASP A 171 -25.64 30.72 10.16
C ASP A 171 -24.92 29.60 9.37
N PRO A 172 -25.25 29.41 8.08
CA PRO A 172 -24.62 28.37 7.25
C PRO A 172 -23.13 28.63 7.00
N ALA A 173 -22.67 29.88 7.00
CA ALA A 173 -21.25 30.20 6.77
C ALA A 173 -20.39 29.81 7.98
N THR A 174 -20.86 30.11 9.19
CA THR A 174 -20.21 29.66 10.42
C THR A 174 -20.21 28.14 10.52
N LEU A 175 -21.33 27.47 10.20
CA LEU A 175 -21.41 26.01 10.18
C LEU A 175 -20.41 25.37 9.22
N ALA A 176 -20.30 25.89 7.99
CA ALA A 176 -19.32 25.40 7.02
C ALA A 176 -17.88 25.55 7.55
N THR A 177 -17.57 26.69 8.18
CA THR A 177 -16.24 26.95 8.76
C THR A 177 -15.91 25.96 9.88
N VAL A 178 -16.85 25.70 10.80
CA VAL A 178 -16.64 24.72 11.88
C VAL A 178 -16.47 23.30 11.32
N ILE A 179 -17.25 22.91 10.31
CA ILE A 179 -17.08 21.60 9.65
C ILE A 179 -15.69 21.49 9.02
N LEU A 180 -15.22 22.52 8.30
CA LEU A 180 -13.89 22.50 7.70
C LEU A 180 -12.78 22.39 8.75
N ILE A 181 -12.88 23.13 9.85
CA ILE A 181 -11.94 23.04 10.97
C ILE A 181 -11.99 21.64 11.60
N GLY A 182 -13.19 21.12 11.86
CA GLY A 182 -13.39 19.78 12.41
C GLY A 182 -12.83 18.69 11.50
N LEU A 183 -13.00 18.82 10.19
CA LEU A 183 -12.42 17.90 9.20
C LEU A 183 -10.90 17.97 9.20
N ALA A 184 -10.31 19.18 9.26
CA ALA A 184 -8.87 19.35 9.34
C ALA A 184 -8.28 18.73 10.61
N LEU A 185 -8.88 18.99 11.77
CA LEU A 185 -8.46 18.39 13.05
C LEU A 185 -8.62 16.86 13.03
N THR A 186 -9.73 16.36 12.50
CA THR A 186 -9.96 14.92 12.36
C THR A 186 -8.93 14.28 11.43
N PHE A 187 -8.61 14.91 10.30
CA PHE A 187 -7.59 14.44 9.37
C PHE A 187 -6.23 14.32 10.06
N LEU A 188 -5.82 15.36 10.78
CA LEU A 188 -4.57 15.35 11.54
C LEU A 188 -4.57 14.26 12.62
N PHE A 189 -5.68 14.09 13.33
CA PHE A 189 -5.78 13.06 14.37
C PHE A 189 -5.67 11.64 13.79
N VAL A 190 -6.46 11.33 12.75
CA VAL A 190 -6.48 10.02 12.08
C VAL A 190 -5.11 9.69 11.51
N THR A 191 -4.55 10.60 10.72
CA THR A 191 -3.25 10.38 10.07
C THR A 191 -2.12 10.26 11.09
N SER A 192 -2.15 11.01 12.20
CA SER A 192 -1.14 10.87 13.26
C SER A 192 -1.23 9.52 13.95
N MET A 193 -2.45 9.06 14.29
CA MET A 193 -2.66 7.76 14.94
C MET A 193 -2.27 6.59 14.03
N THR A 194 -2.63 6.61 12.75
CA THR A 194 -2.24 5.56 11.81
C THR A 194 -0.73 5.59 11.53
N THR A 195 -0.11 6.77 11.50
CA THR A 195 1.36 6.91 11.36
C THR A 195 2.08 6.29 12.56
N LEU A 196 1.60 6.54 13.78
CA LEU A 196 2.11 5.90 15.00
C LEU A 196 1.97 4.37 14.90
N GLY A 197 0.79 3.87 14.50
CA GLY A 197 0.57 2.45 14.25
C GLY A 197 1.53 1.83 13.23
N GLY A 198 1.76 2.52 12.11
CA GLY A 198 2.66 2.06 11.05
C GLY A 198 4.13 2.06 11.47
N SER A 199 4.59 3.11 12.15
CA SER A 199 5.95 3.18 12.69
C SER A 199 6.22 2.08 13.73
N LEU A 200 5.26 1.82 14.61
CA LEU A 200 5.31 0.73 15.58
C LEU A 200 5.31 -0.64 14.89
N GLY A 201 4.45 -0.81 13.87
CA GLY A 201 4.38 -2.03 13.07
C GLY A 201 5.68 -2.37 12.39
N ALA A 202 6.35 -1.38 11.79
CA ALA A 202 7.65 -1.60 11.15
C ALA A 202 8.71 -2.04 12.16
N ARG A 203 8.71 -1.46 13.37
CA ARG A 203 9.66 -1.82 14.43
C ARG A 203 9.43 -3.23 14.98
N ILE A 204 8.19 -3.58 15.27
CA ILE A 204 7.84 -4.89 15.87
C ILE A 204 8.02 -6.02 14.86
N LEU A 205 7.67 -5.77 13.60
CA LEU A 205 7.76 -6.75 12.52
C LEU A 205 9.10 -6.66 11.78
N TYR A 206 10.12 -5.99 12.33
CA TYR A 206 11.43 -5.95 11.72
C TYR A 206 12.14 -7.29 11.91
N ASP A 207 12.53 -7.96 10.82
CA ASP A 207 13.29 -9.21 10.89
C ASP A 207 14.75 -8.98 10.56
N LYS A 208 15.59 -8.98 11.60
CA LYS A 208 17.05 -8.80 11.48
C LYS A 208 17.73 -9.87 10.62
N ASN A 209 17.13 -11.05 10.47
CA ASN A 209 17.75 -12.16 9.76
C ASN A 209 17.50 -12.11 8.25
N ALA A 210 16.50 -11.36 7.80
CA ALA A 210 16.20 -11.21 6.38
C ALA A 210 17.14 -10.21 5.67
N ASP A 211 17.86 -9.37 6.42
CA ASP A 211 18.89 -8.47 5.89
C ASP A 211 20.31 -9.08 6.01
N ALA A 212 20.44 -10.29 6.57
CA ALA A 212 21.72 -10.98 6.67
C ALA A 212 22.16 -11.47 5.27
N PRO A 213 23.43 -11.24 4.86
CA PRO A 213 23.92 -11.78 3.61
C PRO A 213 23.76 -13.30 3.62
N PRO A 214 23.38 -13.94 2.49
CA PRO A 214 23.28 -15.39 2.43
C PRO A 214 24.63 -15.95 2.85
N SER A 215 24.67 -16.60 4.02
CA SER A 215 25.87 -17.30 4.43
C SER A 215 26.11 -18.37 3.37
N VAL A 216 27.28 -18.29 2.75
CA VAL A 216 27.79 -19.28 1.80
C VAL A 216 27.59 -20.66 2.43
N ARG A 217 26.63 -21.42 1.91
CA ARG A 217 26.45 -22.85 2.18
C ARG A 217 26.99 -23.63 1.01
#